data_AF-A0A8T4L4I7-F1
#
_entry.id   AF-A0A8T4L4I7-F1
#
_cell.length_a   1.000
_cell.length_b   1.000
_cell.length_c   1.000
_cell.angle_alpha   90.00
_cell.angle_beta   90.00
_cell.angle_gamma   90.00
#
_symmetry.space_group_name_H-M   'P 1'
#
loop_
_entity.id
_entity.type
_entity.pdbx_description
1 polymer ?
#
loop_
_entity_poly.entity_id
_entity_poly.type
_entity_poly.pdbx_seq_one_letter_code
_entity_poly.pdbx_strand_id
1 'polypeptide(L)' 'MDLSGYMKRSRSSGMRVNDRARFCLNCSKQLDKESGHLFFQGFCSQNCKDDYLESIRSGKG' A
#
# COMPACT_ATOMS: atom_id res chain seq x y z
N MET A 1 -48.00 -3.56 6.92
CA MET A 1 -46.59 -3.29 6.61
C MET A 1 -46.19 -2.02 7.34
N ASP A 2 -45.14 -2.05 8.16
CA ASP A 2 -44.56 -0.86 8.78
C ASP A 2 -43.10 -0.75 8.31
N LEU A 3 -42.83 0.25 7.46
CA LEU A 3 -41.58 0.42 6.72
C LEU A 3 -40.65 1.46 7.40
N SER A 4 -40.76 1.64 8.72
CA SER A 4 -40.01 2.67 9.46
C SER A 4 -38.68 2.20 10.05
N GLY A 5 -38.20 1.01 9.66
CA GLY A 5 -36.93 0.43 10.14
C GLY A 5 -35.73 0.60 9.20
N TYR A 6 -35.95 0.95 7.93
CA TYR A 6 -34.92 0.79 6.88
C TYR A 6 -33.92 1.96 6.74
N MET A 7 -34.01 2.98 7.60
CA MET A 7 -33.18 4.19 7.49
C MET A 7 -32.30 4.45 8.72
N LYS A 8 -32.00 3.42 9.52
CA LYS A 8 -31.04 3.57 10.61
C LYS A 8 -29.61 3.26 10.16
N ARG A 9 -29.08 4.24 9.42
CA ARG A 9 -27.78 4.83 9.76
C ARG A 9 -26.56 3.90 9.59
N SER A 10 -26.26 3.53 8.35
CA SER A 10 -24.86 3.37 7.91
C SER A 10 -24.18 4.74 7.81
N ARG A 11 -24.05 5.44 8.94
CA ARG A 11 -23.14 6.58 9.08
C ARG A 11 -21.78 6.02 9.48
N SER A 12 -20.97 5.74 8.47
CA SER A 12 -19.56 6.12 8.40
C SER A 12 -18.93 5.52 7.14
N SER A 13 -19.49 5.87 5.98
CA SER A 13 -18.73 5.93 4.73
C SER A 13 -17.76 7.11 4.83
N GLY A 14 -16.70 6.94 5.62
CA GLY A 14 -15.67 7.95 5.85
C GLY A 14 -14.26 7.38 5.86
N MET A 15 -14.11 6.05 5.77
CA MET A 15 -12.81 5.46 5.49
C MET A 15 -12.57 5.66 4.00
N ARG A 16 -11.78 6.67 3.65
CA ARG A 16 -11.21 6.82 2.31
C ARG A 16 -10.39 5.55 2.05
N VAL A 17 -11.01 4.52 1.49
CA VAL A 17 -10.39 3.26 1.04
C VAL A 17 -9.56 3.54 -0.22
N ASN A 18 -8.69 4.54 -0.17
CA ASN A 18 -7.83 4.88 -1.30
C ASN A 18 -6.55 5.58 -0.87
N ASP A 19 -6.02 5.19 0.28
CA ASP A 19 -4.59 5.23 0.51
C ASP A 19 -4.16 3.78 0.73
N ARG A 20 -3.98 3.05 -0.38
CA ARG A 20 -3.30 1.75 -0.33
C ARG A 20 -1.89 2.06 0.13
N ALA A 21 -1.67 2.03 1.45
CA ALA A 21 -0.37 2.09 2.04
C ALA A 21 0.48 1.03 1.34
N ARG A 22 1.39 1.48 0.46
CA ARG A 22 2.37 0.61 -0.15
C ARG A 22 3.49 0.45 0.86
N PHE A 23 4.07 -0.74 0.88
CA PHE A 23 5.21 -1.04 1.72
C PHE A 23 6.41 -1.34 0.84
N CYS A 24 7.60 -0.99 1.31
CA CYS A 24 8.84 -1.30 0.65
C CYS A 24 9.00 -2.83 0.56
N LEU A 25 9.25 -3.36 -0.64
CA LEU A 25 9.43 -4.81 -0.84
C LEU A 25 10.64 -5.35 -0.07
N ASN A 26 11.64 -4.51 0.20
CA ASN A 26 12.85 -4.92 0.92
C ASN A 26 12.71 -4.83 2.44
N CYS A 27 12.31 -3.66 2.95
CA CYS A 27 12.33 -3.37 4.39
C CYS A 27 10.94 -3.25 5.02
N SER A 28 9.86 -3.44 4.24
CA SER A 28 8.47 -3.32 4.69
C SER A 28 8.09 -1.96 5.27
N LYS A 29 8.90 -0.93 5.06
CA LYS A 29 8.61 0.44 5.47
C LYS A 29 7.46 1.01 4.64
N GLN A 30 6.53 1.72 5.27
CA GLN A 30 5.45 2.41 4.56
C GLN A 30 6.04 3.42 3.56
N LEU A 31 5.61 3.31 2.31
CA LEU A 31 6.00 4.19 1.23
C LEU A 31 5.06 5.38 1.20
N ASP A 32 5.65 6.55 1.19
CA ASP A 32 4.91 7.77 0.93
C ASP A 32 4.76 7.97 -0.58
N LYS A 33 3.58 8.43 -1.00
CA LYS A 33 3.26 8.72 -2.40
C LYS A 33 4.14 9.84 -2.98
N GLU A 34 4.76 10.66 -2.12
CA GLU A 34 5.78 11.66 -2.49
C GLU A 34 7.06 11.04 -3.07
N SER A 35 7.33 9.75 -2.83
CA SER A 35 8.54 9.08 -3.33
C SER A 35 8.55 8.80 -4.85
N GLY A 36 7.52 9.24 -5.59
CA GLY A 36 7.49 9.24 -7.05
C GLY A 36 7.75 7.87 -7.67
N HIS A 37 8.76 7.75 -8.54
CA HIS A 37 9.07 6.52 -9.27
C HIS A 37 9.41 5.32 -8.36
N LEU A 38 9.98 5.55 -7.18
CA LEU A 38 10.28 4.50 -6.20
C LEU A 38 9.00 3.95 -5.56
N PHE A 39 7.99 4.80 -5.32
CA PHE A 39 6.66 4.37 -4.85
C PHE A 39 5.96 3.45 -5.84
N PHE A 40 6.08 3.72 -7.15
CA PHE A 40 5.53 2.84 -8.18
C PHE A 40 6.27 1.51 -8.28
N GLN A 41 7.58 1.51 -8.00
CA GLN A 41 8.40 0.30 -7.98
C GLN A 41 8.31 -0.47 -6.65
N GLY A 42 7.65 0.08 -5.63
CA GLY A 42 7.51 -0.58 -4.33
C GLY A 42 8.76 -0.51 -3.45
N PHE A 43 9.60 0.52 -3.61
CA PHE A 43 10.79 0.73 -2.78
C PHE A 43 10.78 2.09 -2.10
N CYS A 44 11.32 2.18 -0.89
CA CYS A 44 11.46 3.47 -0.18
C CYS A 44 12.72 4.23 -0.58
N SER A 45 13.69 3.55 -1.18
CA SER A 45 15.00 4.09 -1.51
C SER A 45 15.63 3.27 -2.62
N GLN A 46 16.51 3.90 -3.41
CA GLN A 46 17.27 3.21 -4.45
C GLN A 46 18.13 2.07 -3.88
N ASN A 47 18.65 2.20 -2.65
CA ASN A 47 19.41 1.16 -1.96
C ASN A 47 18.56 -0.10 -1.67
N CYS A 48 17.30 0.07 -1.25
CA CYS A 48 16.39 -1.06 -1.02
C CYS A 48 16.01 -1.76 -2.33
N LYS A 49 15.93 -0.99 -3.41
CA LYS A 49 15.72 -1.55 -4.75
C LYS A 49 16.93 -2.37 -5.19
N ASP A 50 18.14 -1.82 -5.04
CA ASP A 50 19.37 -2.48 -5.45
C ASP A 50 19.58 -3.79 -4.68
N ASP A 51 19.45 -3.76 -3.36
CA ASP A 51 19.55 -4.93 -2.47
C ASP A 51 18.52 -6.02 -2.82
N TYR A 52 17.28 -5.63 -3.13
CA TYR A 52 16.25 -6.56 -3.59
C TYR A 52 16.56 -7.11 -4.98
N LEU A 53 17.03 -6.28 -5.91
CA LEU A 53 17.45 -6.70 -7.26
C LEU A 53 18.66 -7.64 -7.22
N GLU A 54 19.62 -7.40 -6.34
CA GLU A 54 20.76 -8.28 -6.09
C GLU A 54 20.30 -9.60 -5.47
N SER A 55 19.38 -9.55 -4.50
CA SER A 55 18.81 -10.75 -3.86
C SER A 55 18.09 -11.65 -4.86
N ILE A 56 17.26 -11.08 -5.76
CA ILE A 56 16.59 -11.86 -6.81
C ILE A 56 17.57 -12.32 -7.90
N ARG A 57 18.61 -11.54 -8.23
CA ARG A 57 19.62 -11.87 -9.24
C ARG A 57 20.58 -12.96 -8.76
N SER A 58 20.86 -12.98 -7.47
CA SER A 58 21.65 -14.00 -6.77
C SER A 58 20.84 -15.27 -6.49
N GLY A 59 19.62 -15.37 -7.03
CA GLY A 59 18.77 -16.56 -6.99
C GLY A 59 19.50 -17.81 -7.47
N LYS A 60 20.11 -18.53 -6.53
CA LYS A 60 20.13 -20.00 -6.46
C LYS A 60 18.67 -20.47 -6.51
N GLY A 61 18.14 -20.61 -7.72
CA GLY A 61 17.07 -21.56 -8.02
C GLY A 61 17.61 -22.97 -8.00
#